data_AF-A0A3D3S3J6-F1
#
_entry.id   AF-A0A3D3S3J6-F1
#
_cell.length_a   1.000
_cell.length_b   1.000
_cell.length_c   1.000
_cell.angle_alpha   90.00
_cell.angle_beta   90.00
_cell.angle_gamma   90.00
#
_symmetry.space_group_name_H-M   'P 1'
#
loop_
_entity.id
_entity.type
_entity.pdbx_description
1 polymer ?
#
loop_
_entity_poly.entity_id
_entity_poly.type
_entity_poly.pdbx_seq_one_letter_code
_entity_poly.pdbx_strand_id
1 'polypeptide(L)' 'VLDTWFSSALWPFSTLGWPQPTPEVERYYPTSVLVTGFDI' A
#
# COMPACT_ATOMS: atom_id res chain seq x y z
N VAL A 1 -18.75 -7.83 -5.63
CA VAL A 1 -17.72 -7.81 -4.56
C VAL A 1 -16.37 -7.99 -5.23
N LEU A 2 -15.34 -7.28 -4.78
CA LEU A 2 -13.98 -7.41 -5.35
C LEU A 2 -13.21 -8.51 -4.61
N ASP A 3 -12.21 -9.06 -5.28
CA ASP A 3 -11.35 -10.10 -4.74
C ASP A 3 -10.50 -9.59 -3.56
N THR A 4 -10.16 -10.44 -2.59
CA THR A 4 -9.36 -10.04 -1.42
C THR A 4 -7.97 -9.52 -1.83
N TRP A 5 -7.38 -10.05 -2.90
CA TRP A 5 -6.10 -9.58 -3.43
C TRP A 5 -6.19 -8.18 -4.02
N PHE A 6 -7.37 -7.77 -4.51
CA PHE A 6 -7.58 -6.41 -5.00
C PHE A 6 -7.33 -5.38 -3.90
N SER A 7 -7.87 -5.59 -2.70
CA SER A 7 -7.65 -4.65 -1.59
C SER A 7 -6.28 -4.82 -0.92
N SER A 8 -5.78 -6.05 -0.79
CA SER A 8 -4.45 -6.31 -0.21
C SER A 8 -3.32 -5.64 -1.01
N ALA A 9 -3.42 -5.63 -2.34
CA ALA A 9 -2.42 -4.97 -3.20
C ALA A 9 -2.33 -3.44 -3.00
N LEU A 10 -3.39 -2.81 -2.45
CA LEU A 10 -3.44 -1.36 -2.23
C LEU A 10 -2.87 -0.93 -0.87
N TRP A 11 -2.45 -1.88 -0.03
CA TRP A 11 -1.93 -1.60 1.32
C TRP A 11 -0.83 -0.54 1.41
N PRO A 12 0.18 -0.49 0.51
CA PRO A 12 1.25 0.50 0.59
C PRO A 12 0.78 1.94 0.41
N PHE A 13 -0.42 2.15 -0.13
CA PHE A 13 -1.00 3.46 -0.42
C PHE A 13 -2.14 3.81 0.54
N SER A 14 -3.02 2.85 0.81
CA SER A 14 -4.25 3.06 1.60
C SER A 14 -3.96 3.46 3.04
N THR A 15 -2.84 3.00 3.60
CA THR A 15 -2.36 3.39 4.93
C THR A 15 -1.83 4.82 5.00
N LEU A 16 -1.44 5.39 3.85
CA LEU A 16 -0.91 6.74 3.75
C LEU A 16 -1.99 7.76 3.34
N GLY A 17 -3.26 7.35 3.25
CA GLY A 17 -4.37 8.23 2.87
C GLY A 17 -4.54 8.41 1.36
N TRP A 18 -3.91 7.57 0.53
CA TRP A 18 -4.26 7.50 -0.88
C TRP A 18 -5.71 6.99 -1.03
N PRO A 19 -6.53 7.53 -1.96
CA PRO A 19 -6.16 8.34 -3.12
C PRO A 19 -6.11 9.86 -2.91
N GLN A 20 -6.23 10.34 -1.68
CA GLN A 20 -6.11 11.77 -1.41
C GLN A 20 -4.63 12.22 -1.50
N PRO A 21 -4.34 13.47 -1.93
CA PRO A 21 -2.99 14.01 -1.96
C PRO A 21 -2.56 14.38 -0.54
N THR A 22 -1.92 13.44 0.14
CA THR A 22 -1.44 13.59 1.52
C THR A 22 0.09 13.77 1.55
N PRO A 23 0.64 14.61 2.44
CA PRO A 23 2.09 14.76 2.61
C PRO A 23 2.81 13.45 2.96
N GLU A 24 2.11 12.49 3.56
CA GLU A 24 2.61 11.18 3.94
C GLU A 24 2.97 10.33 2.72
N VAL A 25 2.15 10.36 1.66
CA VAL A 25 2.47 9.65 0.41
C VAL A 25 3.74 10.24 -0.20
N GLU A 26 3.87 11.56 -0.28
CA GLU A 26 5.07 12.20 -0.84
C GLU A 26 6.34 11.90 -0.04
N ARG A 27 6.22 11.77 1.29
CA ARG A 27 7.37 11.58 2.18
C ARG A 27 7.80 10.12 2.31
N TYR A 28 6.85 9.19 2.35
CA TYR A 28 7.11 7.78 2.71
C TYR A 28 6.94 6.80 1.55
N TYR A 29 6.39 7.25 0.42
CA TYR A 29 6.35 6.46 -0.80
C TYR A 29 7.41 6.99 -1.80
N PRO A 30 8.19 6.12 -2.46
CA PRO A 30 8.18 4.66 -2.40
C PRO A 30 8.81 4.08 -1.13
N THR A 31 8.29 2.95 -0.65
CA THR A 31 8.86 2.21 0.49
C THR A 31 10.17 1.52 0.10
N SER A 32 11.08 1.34 1.07
CA SER A 32 12.43 0.82 0.79
C SER A 32 12.54 -0.69 0.81
N VAL A 33 11.78 -1.38 1.65
CA VAL A 33 11.83 -2.84 1.81
C VAL A 33 10.42 -3.36 2.10
N LEU A 34 10.01 -4.42 1.38
CA LEU A 34 8.83 -5.20 1.70
C LEU A 34 9.29 -6.54 2.30
N VAL A 35 8.95 -6.77 3.57
CA VAL A 35 9.16 -8.07 4.21
C VAL A 35 7.89 -8.89 4.07
N THR A 36 7.97 -10.00 3.35
CA THR A 36 6.86 -10.92 3.12
C THR A 36 7.35 -12.38 3.17
N GLY A 37 6.42 -13.30 3.42
CA GLY A 37 6.65 -14.73 3.24
C GLY A 37 6.62 -15.13 1.76
N PHE A 38 7.18 -16.29 1.42
CA PHE A 38 7.15 -16.82 0.04
C PHE A 38 5.77 -17.37 -0.38
N ASP A 39 4.90 -17.59 0.59
CA ASP A 39 3.59 -18.20 0.44
C ASP A 39 2.51 -17.22 -0.09
N ILE A 40 2.84 -15.93 -0.20
CA ILE A 40 1.97 -14.87 -0.72
C ILE A 40 2.69 -13.94 -1.69
#